data_AF-A0A538B974-F1
#
_entry.id   AF-A0A538B974-F1
#
_cell.length_a   1.000
_cell.length_b   1.000
_cell.length_c   1.000
_cell.angle_alpha   90.00
_cell.angle_beta   90.00
_cell.angle_gamma   90.00
#
_symmetry.space_group_name_H-M   'P 1'
#
loop_
_entity.id
_entity.type
_entity.pdbx_description
1 polymer ?
#
loop_
_entity_poly.entity_id
_entity_poly.type
_entity_poly.pdbx_seq_one_letter_code
_entity_poly.pdbx_strand_id
1 'polypeptide(L)'
;MSLGQLEVDGERVYWLEGRPSEGGRQVVVRWAPGDGPSDAVGEGWSARTTVHEYGGGAYVVSGDTVFFSHFADQRLYRAEPDQQPRPLTPEPAESMGSRYADARVSPDGRELVCVRERHMDGVAVNDIVLVDAVNGGEPSELVSGADFFMPWDGTELWVAEFGDDGLAGAQRIAGGPEESISQPRWSPDGVLHWVSDRTGWWNLYAEGGDGAEALAPLDAEFTGPDWIFGQSTY
;
A
#
# COMPACT_ATOMS: atom_id res chain seq x y z
N MET A 1 -13.39 -11.74 14.92
CA MET A 1 -12.99 -11.96 13.53
C MET A 1 -13.26 -10.67 12.80
N SER A 2 -12.23 -10.06 12.22
CA SER A 2 -12.34 -8.89 11.35
C SER A 2 -11.85 -9.29 9.97
N LEU A 3 -12.47 -8.74 8.93
CA LEU A 3 -12.03 -8.88 7.54
C LEU A 3 -11.50 -7.52 7.09
N GLY A 4 -10.39 -7.52 6.37
CA GLY A 4 -9.79 -6.30 5.82
C GLY A 4 -8.97 -6.59 4.58
N GLN A 5 -8.60 -5.53 3.86
CA GLN A 5 -7.73 -5.55 2.67
C GLN A 5 -8.00 -6.73 1.74
N LEU A 6 -8.99 -6.58 0.86
CA LEU A 6 -9.35 -7.56 -0.17
C LEU A 6 -8.45 -7.37 -1.39
N GLU A 7 -7.88 -8.46 -1.91
CA GLU A 7 -7.11 -8.47 -3.16
C GLU A 7 -7.62 -9.60 -4.07
N VAL A 8 -7.54 -9.41 -5.39
CA VAL A 8 -7.97 -10.39 -6.39
C VAL A 8 -6.86 -10.60 -7.42
N ASP A 9 -6.50 -11.85 -7.67
CA ASP A 9 -5.56 -12.26 -8.73
C ASP A 9 -6.20 -13.41 -9.53
N GLY A 10 -6.62 -13.09 -10.76
CA GLY A 10 -7.39 -14.01 -11.59
C GLY A 10 -8.71 -14.44 -10.93
N GLU A 11 -8.90 -15.74 -10.71
CA GLU A 11 -10.09 -16.29 -10.02
C GLU A 11 -9.90 -16.40 -8.49
N ARG A 12 -8.72 -16.03 -7.98
CA ARG A 12 -8.39 -16.16 -6.56
C ARG A 12 -8.71 -14.88 -5.80
N VAL A 13 -9.19 -15.06 -4.58
CA VAL A 13 -9.51 -13.96 -3.65
C VAL A 13 -8.66 -14.10 -2.41
N TYR A 14 -8.07 -12.99 -1.97
CA TYR A 14 -7.26 -12.90 -0.78
C TYR A 14 -7.83 -11.83 0.16
N TRP A 15 -7.75 -12.07 1.47
CA TRP A 15 -8.13 -11.07 2.48
C TRP A 15 -7.32 -11.23 3.76
N LEU A 16 -7.25 -10.16 4.54
CA LEU A 16 -6.76 -10.23 5.92
C LEU A 16 -7.86 -10.68 6.86
N GLU A 17 -7.53 -11.62 7.72
CA GLU A 17 -8.37 -12.05 8.82
C GLU A 17 -7.67 -11.90 10.16
N GLY A 18 -8.31 -11.19 11.10
CA GLY A 18 -7.84 -11.08 12.47
C GLY A 18 -8.19 -12.31 13.31
N ARG A 19 -7.20 -12.93 13.94
CA ARG A 19 -7.30 -14.10 14.82
C ARG A 19 -7.05 -13.74 16.30
N PRO A 20 -8.07 -13.33 17.08
CA PRO A 20 -7.89 -12.99 18.50
C PRO A 20 -7.35 -14.14 19.35
N SER A 21 -7.72 -15.38 19.02
CA SER A 21 -7.25 -16.60 19.70
C SER A 21 -5.78 -16.93 19.43
N GLU A 22 -5.15 -16.26 18.46
CA GLU A 22 -3.75 -16.45 18.07
C GLU A 22 -2.93 -15.19 18.33
N GLY A 23 -3.16 -14.54 19.47
CA GLY A 23 -2.44 -13.32 19.85
C GLY A 23 -2.74 -12.10 18.97
N GLY A 24 -3.89 -12.08 18.28
CA GLY A 24 -4.27 -10.99 17.38
C GLY A 24 -3.58 -11.02 16.01
N ARG A 25 -3.00 -12.17 15.64
CA ARG A 25 -2.38 -12.41 14.33
C ARG A 25 -3.30 -11.96 13.20
N GLN A 26 -2.72 -11.25 12.23
CA GLN A 26 -3.39 -10.88 10.98
C GLN A 26 -2.94 -11.85 9.90
N VAL A 27 -3.89 -12.61 9.36
CA VAL A 27 -3.61 -13.75 8.48
C VAL A 27 -4.08 -13.42 7.07
N VAL A 28 -3.20 -13.58 6.08
CA VAL A 28 -3.64 -13.59 4.68
C VAL A 28 -4.33 -14.92 4.43
N VAL A 29 -5.63 -14.88 4.17
CA VAL A 29 -6.43 -16.04 3.79
C VAL A 29 -6.63 -15.98 2.27
N ARG A 30 -6.58 -17.13 1.61
CA ARG A 30 -6.84 -17.29 0.18
C ARG A 30 -8.03 -18.21 -0.07
N TRP A 31 -8.72 -17.96 -1.17
CA TRP A 31 -9.79 -18.81 -1.69
C TRP A 31 -9.76 -18.84 -3.23
N ALA A 32 -10.17 -19.96 -3.81
CA ALA A 32 -10.35 -20.15 -5.25
C ALA A 32 -11.58 -21.03 -5.52
N PRO A 33 -12.20 -20.97 -6.72
CA PRO A 33 -13.31 -21.84 -7.08
C PRO A 33 -12.96 -23.34 -6.93
N GLY A 34 -13.79 -24.07 -6.18
CA GLY A 34 -13.58 -25.50 -5.92
C GLY A 34 -12.76 -25.80 -4.66
N ASP A 35 -12.08 -24.80 -4.10
CA ASP A 35 -11.32 -24.90 -2.86
C ASP A 35 -12.08 -24.28 -1.67
N GLY A 36 -11.69 -24.69 -0.46
CA GLY A 36 -12.07 -23.99 0.78
C GLY A 36 -11.09 -22.85 1.10
N PRO A 37 -11.47 -21.90 1.97
CA PRO A 37 -10.53 -20.89 2.46
C PRO A 37 -9.35 -21.55 3.18
N SER A 38 -8.14 -21.07 2.93
CA SER A 38 -6.91 -21.55 3.58
C SER A 38 -5.95 -20.42 3.89
N ASP A 39 -5.10 -20.57 4.89
CA ASP A 39 -4.05 -19.62 5.22
C ASP A 39 -3.01 -19.59 4.07
N ALA A 40 -2.80 -18.42 3.47
CA ALA A 40 -1.83 -18.21 2.40
C ALA A 40 -0.40 -18.05 2.94
N VAL A 41 -0.29 -17.61 4.19
CA VAL A 41 0.97 -17.52 4.94
C VAL A 41 0.87 -18.46 6.14
N GLY A 42 1.88 -19.31 6.32
CA GLY A 42 1.85 -20.39 7.31
C GLY A 42 1.73 -19.94 8.77
N GLU A 43 1.73 -20.91 9.69
CA GLU A 43 1.67 -20.66 11.13
C GLU A 43 2.83 -19.76 11.61
N GLY A 44 2.55 -18.89 12.59
CA GLY A 44 3.51 -17.94 13.15
C GLY A 44 3.69 -16.65 12.35
N TRP A 45 3.20 -16.59 11.10
CA TRP A 45 3.29 -15.39 10.26
C TRP A 45 2.07 -14.48 10.44
N SER A 46 2.34 -13.20 10.68
CA SER A 46 1.33 -12.15 10.83
C SER A 46 1.61 -11.05 9.80
N ALA A 47 0.72 -10.87 8.83
CA ALA A 47 0.77 -9.81 7.82
C ALA A 47 0.18 -8.53 8.41
N ARG A 48 1.05 -7.73 9.04
CA ARG A 48 0.69 -6.47 9.71
C ARG A 48 1.91 -5.57 9.81
N THR A 49 1.73 -4.33 9.40
CA THR A 49 2.73 -3.25 9.52
C THR A 49 2.29 -2.23 10.57
N THR A 50 3.24 -1.44 11.05
CA THR A 50 3.05 -0.32 11.97
C THR A 50 3.58 1.00 11.39
N VAL A 51 3.69 1.13 10.06
CA VAL A 51 3.91 2.44 9.42
C VAL A 51 2.87 3.44 9.96
N HIS A 52 3.34 4.64 10.33
CA HIS A 52 2.55 5.68 11.01
C HIS A 52 1.89 5.24 12.32
N GLU A 53 2.37 4.16 12.95
CA GLU A 53 1.79 3.51 14.14
C GLU A 53 0.39 2.89 13.96
N TYR A 54 -0.28 3.16 12.84
CA TYR A 54 -1.60 2.63 12.51
C TYR A 54 -1.54 1.42 11.56
N GLY A 55 -0.63 1.43 10.60
CA GLY A 55 -0.45 0.37 9.60
C GLY A 55 -1.43 0.44 8.43
N GLY A 56 -1.85 -0.73 7.94
CA GLY A 56 -2.61 -0.88 6.69
C GLY A 56 -1.73 -1.25 5.50
N GLY A 57 -2.33 -1.62 4.36
CA GLY A 57 -1.60 -2.02 3.16
C GLY A 57 -0.52 -3.08 3.42
N ALA A 58 -0.83 -4.08 4.24
CA ALA A 58 0.19 -4.96 4.84
C ALA A 58 0.65 -6.09 3.90
N TYR A 59 -0.05 -6.32 2.79
CA TYR A 59 0.32 -7.32 1.80
C TYR A 59 -0.06 -6.91 0.38
N VAL A 60 0.47 -7.61 -0.62
CA VAL A 60 0.03 -7.59 -2.02
C VAL A 60 0.26 -8.97 -2.61
N VAL A 61 -0.48 -9.32 -3.67
CA VAL A 61 -0.37 -10.62 -4.34
C VAL A 61 0.02 -10.45 -5.81
N SER A 62 0.75 -11.44 -6.34
CA SER A 62 1.00 -11.58 -7.77
C SER A 62 1.13 -13.05 -8.11
N GLY A 63 0.20 -13.56 -8.91
CA GLY A 63 0.05 -15.00 -9.11
C GLY A 63 -0.20 -15.72 -7.77
N ASP A 64 0.61 -16.74 -7.49
CA ASP A 64 0.55 -17.49 -6.23
C ASP A 64 1.45 -16.93 -5.12
N THR A 65 2.15 -15.81 -5.37
CA THR A 65 3.08 -15.21 -4.42
C THR A 65 2.40 -14.14 -3.57
N VAL A 66 2.57 -14.22 -2.25
CA VAL A 66 2.16 -13.18 -1.31
C VAL A 66 3.40 -12.40 -0.86
N PHE A 67 3.38 -11.09 -1.02
CA PHE A 67 4.35 -10.18 -0.44
C PHE A 67 3.72 -9.49 0.76
N PHE A 68 4.36 -9.51 1.93
CA PHE A 68 3.74 -8.97 3.14
C PHE A 68 4.73 -8.43 4.15
N SER A 69 4.31 -7.43 4.92
CA SER A 69 5.08 -6.93 6.07
C SER A 69 4.82 -7.82 7.28
N HIS A 70 5.87 -8.44 7.81
CA HIS A 70 5.73 -9.33 8.96
C HIS A 70 5.72 -8.54 10.28
N PHE A 71 4.71 -8.78 11.11
CA PHE A 71 4.52 -7.98 12.33
C PHE A 71 5.71 -8.02 13.29
N ALA A 72 6.39 -9.17 13.41
CA ALA A 72 7.39 -9.39 14.45
C ALA A 72 8.66 -8.54 14.26
N ASP A 73 9.01 -8.20 13.02
CA ASP A 73 10.25 -7.48 12.67
C ASP A 73 10.04 -6.31 11.70
N GLN A 74 8.82 -6.12 11.19
CA GLN A 74 8.42 -5.09 10.22
C GLN A 74 9.10 -5.20 8.85
N ARG A 75 9.81 -6.29 8.56
CA ARG A 75 10.46 -6.52 7.27
C ARG A 75 9.43 -6.97 6.23
N LEU A 76 9.76 -6.74 4.97
CA LEU A 76 8.97 -7.22 3.84
C LEU A 76 9.38 -8.66 3.52
N TYR A 77 8.41 -9.55 3.38
CA TYR A 77 8.59 -10.98 3.11
C TYR A 77 7.93 -11.37 1.80
N ARG A 78 8.47 -12.43 1.19
CA ARG A 78 7.83 -13.17 0.09
C ARG A 78 7.44 -14.55 0.60
N ALA A 79 6.21 -14.96 0.34
CA ALA A 79 5.70 -16.30 0.58
C ALA A 79 5.18 -16.90 -0.72
N GLU A 80 5.61 -18.13 -1.00
CA GLU A 80 5.13 -18.95 -2.10
C GLU A 80 4.44 -20.19 -1.51
N PRO A 81 3.53 -20.85 -2.26
CA PRO A 81 2.90 -22.07 -1.78
C PRO A 81 3.94 -23.11 -1.38
N ASP A 82 3.68 -23.77 -0.25
CA ASP A 82 4.49 -24.87 0.28
C ASP A 82 5.96 -24.51 0.61
N GLN A 83 6.28 -23.21 0.67
CA GLN A 83 7.60 -22.71 1.06
C GLN A 83 7.52 -21.85 2.31
N GLN A 84 8.59 -21.85 3.10
CA GLN A 84 8.69 -20.95 4.24
C GLN A 84 8.88 -19.51 3.74
N PRO A 85 8.15 -18.52 4.27
CA PRO A 85 8.37 -17.12 3.91
C PRO A 85 9.82 -16.72 4.14
N ARG A 86 10.37 -15.97 3.18
CA ARG A 86 11.73 -15.43 3.27
C ARG A 86 11.71 -13.90 3.20
N PRO A 87 12.62 -13.22 3.90
CA PRO A 87 12.67 -11.76 3.86
C PRO A 87 13.20 -11.28 2.50
N LEU A 88 12.64 -10.17 2.04
CA LEU A 88 13.12 -9.39 0.90
C LEU A 88 13.97 -8.21 1.34
N THR A 89 13.73 -7.65 2.53
CA THR A 89 14.49 -6.50 3.04
C THR A 89 15.47 -6.93 4.13
N PRO A 90 16.60 -6.22 4.31
CA PRO A 90 17.57 -6.50 5.38
C PRO A 90 16.95 -6.35 6.77
N GLU A 91 17.62 -6.92 7.76
CA GLU A 91 17.35 -6.60 9.17
C GLU A 91 17.87 -5.18 9.45
N PRO A 92 17.03 -4.26 9.94
CA PRO A 92 17.48 -2.92 10.29
C PRO A 92 18.42 -2.94 11.50
N ALA A 93 19.28 -1.92 11.63
CA ALA A 93 20.21 -1.80 12.76
C ALA A 93 19.47 -1.63 14.10
N GLU A 94 18.36 -0.90 14.08
CA GLU A 94 17.42 -0.79 15.19
C GLU A 94 16.24 -1.73 14.93
N SER A 95 15.83 -2.50 15.95
CA SER A 95 14.70 -3.43 15.83
C SER A 95 13.44 -2.69 15.37
N MET A 96 12.80 -3.20 14.31
CA MET A 96 11.61 -2.58 13.68
C MET A 96 11.86 -1.13 13.18
N GLY A 97 13.13 -0.74 13.00
CA GLY A 97 13.53 0.60 12.57
C GLY A 97 13.34 0.86 11.07
N SER A 98 12.91 -0.13 10.30
CA SER A 98 12.43 0.02 8.92
C SER A 98 11.14 -0.76 8.76
N ARG A 99 10.11 -0.10 8.25
CA ARG A 99 8.74 -0.63 8.16
C ARG A 99 8.20 -0.38 6.76
N TYR A 100 7.42 -1.31 6.23
CA TYR A 100 6.95 -1.25 4.84
C TYR A 100 5.43 -1.36 4.77
N ALA A 101 4.81 -0.65 3.83
CA ALA A 101 3.36 -0.67 3.60
C ALA A 101 3.03 -0.36 2.13
N ASP A 102 1.79 -0.67 1.74
CA ASP A 102 1.16 -0.30 0.47
C ASP A 102 2.00 -0.68 -0.76
N ALA A 103 2.48 -1.93 -0.76
CA ALA A 103 3.29 -2.45 -1.85
C ALA A 103 2.46 -2.68 -3.12
N ARG A 104 3.06 -2.38 -4.28
CA ARG A 104 2.56 -2.72 -5.61
C ARG A 104 3.63 -3.48 -6.38
N VAL A 105 3.22 -4.52 -7.09
CA VAL A 105 4.13 -5.38 -7.87
C VAL A 105 4.26 -4.80 -9.28
N SER A 106 5.48 -4.74 -9.81
CA SER A 106 5.72 -4.37 -11.21
C SER A 106 5.01 -5.35 -12.17
N PRO A 107 4.63 -4.91 -13.39
CA PRO A 107 3.94 -5.79 -14.35
C PRO A 107 4.72 -7.07 -14.71
N ASP A 108 6.05 -7.03 -14.64
CA ASP A 108 6.91 -8.19 -14.91
C ASP A 108 7.19 -9.06 -13.65
N GLY A 109 6.66 -8.66 -12.49
CA GLY A 109 6.75 -9.41 -11.23
C GLY A 109 8.12 -9.34 -10.55
N ARG A 110 9.04 -8.46 -11.02
CA ARG A 110 10.42 -8.41 -10.52
C ARG A 110 10.65 -7.40 -9.41
N GLU A 111 9.82 -6.39 -9.30
CA GLU A 111 10.01 -5.30 -8.36
C GLU A 111 8.75 -5.05 -7.53
N LEU A 112 8.95 -4.57 -6.31
CA LEU A 112 7.91 -3.99 -5.48
C LEU A 112 8.20 -2.50 -5.33
N VAL A 113 7.21 -1.67 -5.64
CA VAL A 113 7.18 -0.27 -5.20
C VAL A 113 6.39 -0.22 -3.91
N CYS A 114 6.94 0.34 -2.83
CA CYS A 114 6.23 0.45 -1.56
C CYS A 114 6.62 1.68 -0.76
N VAL A 115 5.81 2.03 0.23
CA VAL A 115 6.15 3.01 1.25
C VAL A 115 7.09 2.35 2.27
N ARG A 116 8.16 3.06 2.63
CA ARG A 116 9.07 2.70 3.71
C ARG A 116 9.09 3.81 4.76
N GLU A 117 8.83 3.47 6.01
CA GLU A 117 9.09 4.34 7.17
C GLU A 117 10.40 3.89 7.85
N ARG A 118 11.33 4.81 8.06
CA ARG A 118 12.58 4.59 8.78
C ARG A 118 12.63 5.45 10.03
N HIS A 119 13.08 4.86 11.14
CA HIS A 119 13.30 5.60 12.39
C HIS A 119 14.79 5.90 12.50
N MET A 120 15.15 7.18 12.43
CA MET A 120 16.52 7.66 12.51
C MET A 120 16.60 8.71 13.62
N ASP A 121 17.39 8.45 14.66
CA ASP A 121 17.56 9.35 15.80
C ASP A 121 16.23 9.80 16.44
N GLY A 122 15.24 8.91 16.45
CA GLY A 122 13.89 9.17 16.99
C GLY A 122 12.95 9.96 16.05
N VAL A 123 13.37 10.23 14.82
CA VAL A 123 12.54 10.86 13.79
C VAL A 123 12.12 9.82 12.75
N ALA A 124 10.83 9.78 12.42
CA ALA A 124 10.31 8.95 11.34
C ALA A 124 10.49 9.67 9.99
N VAL A 125 11.12 8.99 9.03
CA VAL A 125 11.28 9.44 7.64
C VAL A 125 10.54 8.46 6.74
N ASN A 126 9.68 8.97 5.86
CA ASN A 126 8.93 8.16 4.92
C ASN A 126 9.50 8.35 3.51
N ASP A 127 9.67 7.24 2.79
CA ASP A 127 10.17 7.20 1.42
C ASP A 127 9.29 6.28 0.55
N ILE A 128 9.30 6.49 -0.75
CA ILE A 128 8.87 5.48 -1.73
C ILE A 128 10.12 4.76 -2.20
N VAL A 129 10.12 3.43 -2.13
CA VAL A 129 11.28 2.59 -2.46
C VAL A 129 10.93 1.48 -3.45
N LEU A 130 11.95 1.03 -4.19
CA LEU A 130 11.96 -0.22 -4.92
C LEU A 130 12.61 -1.33 -4.11
N VAL A 131 12.00 -2.51 -4.12
CA VAL A 131 12.55 -3.75 -3.56
C VAL A 131 12.58 -4.82 -4.65
N ASP A 132 13.71 -5.51 -4.81
CA ASP A 132 13.80 -6.69 -5.66
C ASP A 132 12.86 -7.78 -5.12
N ALA A 133 11.76 -8.04 -5.83
CA ALA A 133 10.74 -9.00 -5.45
C ALA A 133 11.25 -10.45 -5.50
N VAL A 134 12.33 -10.69 -6.24
CA VAL A 134 12.90 -12.01 -6.52
C VAL A 134 14.06 -12.32 -5.58
N ASN A 135 15.04 -11.46 -5.41
CA ASN A 135 16.21 -11.77 -4.58
C ASN A 135 16.17 -11.05 -3.22
N GLY A 136 15.39 -9.98 -3.11
CA GLY A 136 15.52 -9.04 -2.01
C GLY A 136 16.84 -8.28 -2.05
N GLY A 137 17.11 -7.51 -1.01
CA GLY A 137 18.29 -6.69 -0.88
C GLY A 137 17.99 -5.35 -0.23
N GLU A 138 18.98 -4.46 -0.27
CA GLU A 138 18.79 -3.06 0.13
C GLU A 138 17.79 -2.37 -0.81
N PRO A 139 16.71 -1.76 -0.28
CA PRO A 139 15.77 -1.02 -1.12
C PRO A 139 16.41 0.21 -1.77
N SER A 140 16.09 0.44 -3.04
CA SER A 140 16.47 1.67 -3.77
C SER A 140 15.43 2.76 -3.52
N GLU A 141 15.88 3.96 -3.18
CA GLU A 141 14.98 5.10 -2.94
C GLU A 141 14.52 5.73 -4.27
N LEU A 142 13.20 5.89 -4.45
CA LEU A 142 12.61 6.60 -5.59
C LEU A 142 12.24 8.04 -5.24
N VAL A 143 11.63 8.24 -4.07
CA VAL A 143 11.18 9.55 -3.58
C VAL A 143 11.45 9.61 -2.09
N SER A 144 12.03 10.71 -1.63
CA SER A 144 12.26 11.00 -0.21
C SER A 144 12.12 12.50 0.07
N GLY A 145 12.07 12.86 1.34
CA GLY A 145 12.07 14.26 1.78
C GLY A 145 10.74 14.99 1.58
N ALA A 146 9.67 14.27 1.22
CA ALA A 146 8.33 14.79 1.41
C ALA A 146 8.03 14.84 2.91
N ASP A 147 7.63 16.00 3.44
CA ASP A 147 7.11 16.09 4.79
C ASP A 147 5.70 15.51 4.79
N PHE A 148 5.56 14.27 5.23
CA PHE A 148 4.26 13.64 5.42
C PHE A 148 3.59 14.27 6.64
N PHE A 149 2.94 15.41 6.43
CA PHE A 149 2.00 15.99 7.38
C PHE A 149 0.76 15.11 7.50
N MET A 150 -0.13 15.46 8.43
CA MET A 150 -1.41 14.79 8.49
C MET A 150 -2.14 15.00 7.15
N PRO A 151 -2.68 13.93 6.52
CA PRO A 151 -3.19 14.01 5.16
C PRO A 151 -4.39 14.94 4.99
N TRP A 152 -5.03 15.37 6.09
CA TRP A 152 -6.13 16.34 6.10
C TRP A 152 -5.69 17.81 6.21
N ASP A 153 -4.40 18.09 6.38
CA ASP A 153 -3.88 19.46 6.33
C ASP A 153 -3.60 19.89 4.88
N GLY A 154 -3.24 18.93 4.02
CA GLY A 154 -3.02 19.12 2.59
C GLY A 154 -2.13 18.02 2.01
N THR A 155 -2.42 17.59 0.79
CA THR A 155 -1.58 16.61 0.06
C THR A 155 -1.45 16.99 -1.40
N GLU A 156 -0.45 16.44 -2.07
CA GLU A 156 -0.27 16.64 -3.51
C GLU A 156 -0.36 15.30 -4.24
N LEU A 157 -1.10 15.29 -5.36
CA LEU A 157 -1.17 14.15 -6.27
C LEU A 157 -0.18 14.36 -7.40
N TRP A 158 0.75 13.42 -7.54
CA TRP A 158 1.78 13.42 -8.58
C TRP A 158 1.64 12.21 -9.49
N VAL A 159 1.91 12.41 -10.77
CA VAL A 159 2.04 11.35 -11.78
C VAL A 159 3.43 11.42 -12.37
N ALA A 160 4.09 10.27 -12.51
CA ALA A 160 5.40 10.13 -13.12
C ALA A 160 5.43 8.85 -13.96
N GLU A 161 6.26 8.83 -14.99
CA GLU A 161 6.60 7.60 -15.71
C GLU A 161 7.53 6.76 -14.85
N PHE A 162 7.27 5.46 -14.81
CA PHE A 162 8.10 4.48 -14.09
C PHE A 162 8.75 3.53 -15.10
N GLY A 163 10.07 3.43 -15.06
CA GLY A 163 10.87 2.53 -15.90
C GLY A 163 12.17 2.11 -15.25
N ASP A 164 13.04 1.44 -16.00
CA ASP A 164 14.29 0.83 -15.50
C ASP A 164 15.26 1.85 -14.85
N ASP A 165 15.20 3.12 -15.28
CA ASP A 165 16.02 4.21 -14.73
C ASP A 165 15.35 4.94 -13.55
N GLY A 166 14.20 4.45 -13.07
CA GLY A 166 13.41 5.03 -11.98
C GLY A 166 12.24 5.90 -12.47
N LEU A 167 11.97 7.00 -11.76
CA LEU A 167 10.86 7.91 -12.07
C LEU A 167 11.30 9.04 -13.01
N ALA A 168 10.49 9.32 -14.03
CA ALA A 168 10.70 10.41 -14.97
C ALA A 168 9.44 11.26 -15.18
N GLY A 169 9.61 12.53 -15.58
CA GLY A 169 8.49 13.38 -16.00
C GLY A 169 7.46 13.67 -14.90
N ALA A 170 7.86 13.67 -13.63
CA ALA A 170 6.95 13.90 -12.51
C ALA A 170 6.17 15.23 -12.65
N GLN A 171 4.85 15.16 -12.63
CA GLN A 171 3.94 16.28 -12.72
C GLN A 171 2.91 16.22 -11.60
N ARG A 172 2.69 17.35 -10.92
CA ARG A 172 1.59 17.51 -9.97
C ARG A 172 0.28 17.67 -10.73
N ILE A 173 -0.69 16.80 -10.46
CA ILE A 173 -2.02 16.77 -11.08
C ILE A 173 -3.03 17.58 -10.27
N ALA A 174 -3.01 17.44 -8.94
CA ALA A 174 -3.97 18.09 -8.04
C ALA A 174 -3.38 18.25 -6.63
N GLY A 175 -4.09 18.95 -5.75
CA GLY A 175 -3.69 19.09 -4.35
C GLY A 175 -2.81 20.30 -4.08
N GLY A 176 -2.50 20.48 -2.81
CA GLY A 176 -1.70 21.59 -2.29
C GLY A 176 -1.81 21.70 -0.76
N PRO A 177 -1.34 22.81 -0.18
CA PRO A 177 -1.32 22.99 1.28
C PRO A 177 -2.70 23.23 1.91
N GLU A 178 -3.76 23.31 1.12
CA GLU A 178 -5.15 23.53 1.57
C GLU A 178 -6.13 22.60 0.85
N GLU A 179 -5.62 21.60 0.12
CA GLU A 179 -6.43 20.60 -0.56
C GLU A 179 -5.85 19.22 -0.23
N SER A 180 -6.69 18.38 0.34
CA SER A 180 -6.38 17.01 0.67
C SER A 180 -6.92 16.08 -0.40
N ILE A 181 -6.00 15.35 -1.02
CA ILE A 181 -6.23 14.30 -2.00
C ILE A 181 -6.05 12.93 -1.35
N SER A 182 -6.91 11.99 -1.73
CA SER A 182 -6.88 10.62 -1.26
C SER A 182 -7.20 9.59 -2.35
N GLN A 183 -6.78 8.35 -2.11
CA GLN A 183 -7.07 7.13 -2.87
C GLN A 183 -6.82 7.19 -4.40
N PRO A 184 -5.80 7.87 -4.94
CA PRO A 184 -5.62 8.02 -6.39
C PRO A 184 -5.52 6.66 -7.11
N ARG A 185 -6.26 6.50 -8.21
CA ARG A 185 -6.36 5.24 -8.99
C ARG A 185 -6.61 5.48 -10.47
N TRP A 186 -6.00 4.63 -11.29
CA TRP A 186 -6.32 4.57 -12.71
C TRP A 186 -7.51 3.63 -12.95
N SER A 187 -8.49 4.09 -13.72
CA SER A 187 -9.50 3.21 -14.32
C SER A 187 -8.88 2.31 -15.40
N PRO A 188 -9.53 1.19 -15.78
CA PRO A 188 -9.07 0.35 -16.89
C PRO A 188 -8.88 1.09 -18.22
N ASP A 189 -9.62 2.18 -18.43
CA ASP A 189 -9.52 3.01 -19.63
C ASP A 189 -8.41 4.07 -19.53
N GLY A 190 -7.61 4.07 -18.47
CA GLY A 190 -6.48 4.97 -18.29
C GLY A 190 -6.87 6.38 -17.82
N VAL A 191 -8.06 6.58 -17.26
CA VAL A 191 -8.45 7.84 -16.60
C VAL A 191 -8.09 7.81 -15.12
N LEU A 192 -7.37 8.82 -14.64
CA LEU A 192 -7.01 8.98 -13.23
C LEU A 192 -8.20 9.48 -12.41
N HIS A 193 -8.45 8.84 -11.27
CA HIS A 193 -9.51 9.17 -10.33
C HIS A 193 -8.93 9.38 -8.94
N TRP A 194 -9.47 10.31 -8.17
CA TRP A 194 -9.05 10.58 -6.79
C TRP A 194 -10.18 11.18 -5.98
N VAL A 195 -10.10 11.09 -4.65
CA VAL A 195 -10.98 11.86 -3.75
C VAL A 195 -10.29 13.18 -3.41
N SER A 196 -11.04 14.28 -3.41
CA SER A 196 -10.56 15.60 -3.01
C SER A 196 -11.57 16.28 -2.10
N ASP A 197 -11.07 16.97 -1.07
CA ASP A 197 -11.85 17.79 -0.16
C ASP A 197 -12.01 19.26 -0.61
N ARG A 198 -11.57 19.61 -1.83
CA ARG A 198 -11.52 21.01 -2.35
C ARG A 198 -12.83 21.80 -2.27
N THR A 199 -13.96 21.14 -2.04
CA THR A 199 -15.29 21.74 -1.89
C THR A 199 -15.73 21.90 -0.43
N GLY A 200 -14.91 21.48 0.53
CA GLY A 200 -15.27 21.28 1.93
C GLY A 200 -15.87 19.90 2.23
N TRP A 201 -16.06 19.07 1.21
CA TRP A 201 -16.51 17.68 1.29
C TRP A 201 -15.61 16.79 0.45
N TRP A 202 -15.33 15.58 0.93
CA TRP A 202 -14.54 14.59 0.21
C TRP A 202 -15.37 13.96 -0.90
N ASN A 203 -15.20 14.43 -2.13
CA ASN A 203 -15.91 13.93 -3.32
C ASN A 203 -14.95 13.23 -4.29
N LEU A 204 -15.50 12.35 -5.13
CA LEU A 204 -14.75 11.64 -6.17
C LEU A 204 -14.61 12.51 -7.43
N TYR A 205 -13.38 12.63 -7.91
CA TYR A 205 -13.00 13.34 -9.13
C TYR A 205 -12.36 12.40 -10.14
N ALA A 206 -12.47 12.76 -11.42
CA ALA A 206 -11.74 12.16 -12.52
C ALA A 206 -10.95 13.22 -13.29
N GLU A 207 -9.84 12.81 -13.88
CA GLU A 207 -9.09 13.62 -14.84
C GLU A 207 -9.97 13.88 -16.08
N GLY A 208 -10.16 15.15 -16.41
CA GLY A 208 -10.90 15.60 -17.59
C GLY A 208 -10.05 16.50 -18.49
N GLY A 209 -10.49 16.68 -19.73
CA GLY A 209 -9.71 17.37 -20.78
C GLY A 209 -9.34 18.83 -20.47
N ASP A 210 -10.17 19.54 -19.70
CA ASP A 210 -9.93 20.93 -19.26
C ASP A 210 -9.62 21.03 -17.76
N GLY A 211 -9.38 19.90 -17.09
CA GLY A 211 -9.18 19.79 -15.65
C GLY A 211 -10.07 18.74 -15.00
N ALA A 212 -9.97 18.63 -13.69
CA ALA A 212 -10.66 17.62 -12.91
C ALA A 212 -12.19 17.83 -12.88
N GLU A 213 -12.95 16.76 -13.11
CA GLU A 213 -14.40 16.73 -13.06
C GLU A 213 -14.88 15.99 -11.81
N ALA A 214 -15.82 16.58 -11.05
CA ALA A 214 -16.47 15.90 -9.93
C ALA A 214 -17.51 14.90 -10.45
N LEU A 215 -17.36 13.61 -10.12
CA LEU A 215 -18.24 12.55 -10.64
C LEU A 215 -19.58 12.46 -9.90
N ALA A 216 -19.60 12.83 -8.62
CA ALA A 216 -20.81 12.89 -7.79
C ALA A 216 -20.69 14.02 -6.77
N PRO A 217 -20.94 15.28 -7.19
CA PRO A 217 -20.82 16.44 -6.31
C PRO A 217 -21.92 16.42 -5.25
N LEU A 218 -21.55 16.11 -4.01
CA LEU A 218 -22.47 15.96 -2.88
C LEU A 218 -21.84 16.53 -1.61
N ASP A 219 -22.69 17.07 -0.74
CA ASP A 219 -22.32 17.43 0.63
C ASP A 219 -22.18 16.16 1.50
N ALA A 220 -21.22 15.30 1.16
CA ALA A 220 -21.00 14.00 1.77
C ALA A 220 -19.54 13.52 1.63
N GLU A 221 -19.12 12.64 2.54
CA GLU A 221 -17.76 12.09 2.55
C GLU A 221 -17.68 10.77 1.80
N PHE A 222 -16.77 10.69 0.82
CA PHE A 222 -16.52 9.48 0.03
C PHE A 222 -15.23 8.75 0.42
N THR A 223 -14.47 9.25 1.39
CA THR A 223 -13.31 8.55 1.94
C THR A 223 -13.43 8.36 3.44
N GLY A 224 -12.63 7.43 3.96
CA GLY A 224 -12.41 7.23 5.38
C GLY A 224 -11.16 7.95 5.86
N PRO A 225 -10.73 7.70 7.10
CA PRO A 225 -9.50 8.27 7.62
C PRO A 225 -8.25 7.62 7.01
N ASP A 226 -7.43 8.41 6.30
CA ASP A 226 -6.23 7.96 5.56
C ASP A 226 -4.96 7.79 6.40
N TRP A 227 -5.08 7.77 7.73
CA TRP A 227 -3.95 7.33 8.58
C TRP A 227 -3.75 5.81 8.56
N ILE A 228 -4.64 5.05 7.88
CA ILE A 228 -4.48 3.61 7.62
C ILE A 228 -4.32 3.40 6.12
N PHE A 229 -3.22 2.76 5.70
CA PHE A 229 -2.95 2.44 4.30
C PHE A 229 -3.91 1.39 3.71
N GLY A 230 -4.02 1.39 2.38
CA GLY A 230 -4.75 0.38 1.62
C GLY A 230 -6.28 0.48 1.71
N GLN A 231 -6.81 1.62 2.17
CA GLN A 231 -8.26 1.89 2.13
C GLN A 231 -8.75 2.11 0.69
N SER A 232 -10.02 1.76 0.49
CA SER A 232 -10.63 1.71 -0.83
C SER A 232 -12.13 1.87 -0.75
N THR A 233 -12.67 2.99 -1.24
CA THR A 233 -14.11 3.24 -1.29
C THR A 233 -14.71 3.19 -2.69
N TYR A 234 -13.88 3.09 -3.73
CA TYR A 234 -14.30 2.98 -5.14
C TYR A 234 -13.35 2.11 -5.99
#